data_AF-A0A6P2FVM4-F1
#
_entry.id   AF-A0A6P2FVM4-F1
#
_cell.length_a   1.000
_cell.length_b   1.000
_cell.length_c   1.000
_cell.angle_alpha   90.00
_cell.angle_beta   90.00
_cell.angle_gamma   90.00
#
_symmetry.space_group_name_H-M   'P 1'
#
loop_
_entity.id
_entity.type
_entity.pdbx_description
1 polymer ?
#
loop_
_entity_poly.entity_id
_entity_poly.type
_entity_poly.pdbx_seq_one_letter_code
_entity_poly.pdbx_strand_id
1 'polypeptide(L)' 'MNILRAEAYLARFANSERLSDIYDDDGMLQAALAVLFPGFEYPDFSHLTMAEIRKRYAANPQNLLPT' A
#
# COMPACT_ATOMS: atom_id res chain seq x y z
N MET A 1 -5.09 11.65 3.27
CA MET A 1 -3.64 11.40 3.48
C MET A 1 -2.88 11.82 2.22
N ASN A 2 -1.60 12.22 2.30
CA ASN A 2 -0.78 12.53 1.12
C ASN A 2 0.23 11.39 0.84
N ILE A 3 0.84 11.39 -0.35
CA ILE A 3 1.74 10.31 -0.79
C ILE A 3 2.89 10.07 0.21
N LEU A 4 3.61 11.11 0.62
CA LEU A 4 4.73 10.99 1.56
C LEU A 4 4.30 10.35 2.91
N ARG A 5 3.13 10.71 3.43
CA ARG A 5 2.60 10.10 4.66
C ARG A 5 2.18 8.65 4.43
N ALA A 6 1.62 8.32 3.28
CA ALA A 6 1.23 6.95 2.95
C ALA A 6 2.47 6.05 2.80
N GLU A 7 3.54 6.52 2.15
CA GLU A 7 4.81 5.78 2.06
C GLU A 7 5.43 5.54 3.44
N ALA A 8 5.50 6.58 4.26
CA ALA A 8 5.98 6.46 5.64
C ALA A 8 5.10 5.50 6.47
N TYR A 9 3.79 5.47 6.21
CA TYR A 9 2.86 4.53 6.85
C TYR A 9 3.05 3.10 6.36
N LEU A 10 3.40 2.86 5.09
CA LEU A 10 3.73 1.50 4.65
C LEU A 10 5.07 1.03 5.23
N ALA A 11 6.01 1.94 5.49
CA ALA A 11 7.36 1.59 5.96
C ALA A 11 7.42 1.02 7.40
N ARG A 12 6.37 1.23 8.21
CA ARG A 12 6.29 0.73 9.60
C ARG A 12 5.92 -0.76 9.71
N PHE A 13 5.36 -1.35 8.66
CA PHE A 13 5.02 -2.77 8.63
C PHE A 13 6.23 -3.62 8.27
N ALA A 14 6.38 -4.75 8.97
CA ALA A 14 7.41 -5.72 8.72
C ALA A 14 7.30 -6.29 7.30
N ASN A 15 8.45 -6.62 6.71
CA ASN A 15 8.51 -7.14 5.34
C ASN A 15 7.66 -8.41 5.12
N SER A 16 7.53 -9.24 6.15
CA SER A 16 6.85 -10.54 6.08
C SER A 16 5.35 -10.48 6.38
N GLU A 17 4.82 -9.36 6.86
CA GLU A 17 3.37 -9.23 7.12
C GLU A 17 2.60 -9.30 5.81
N ARG A 18 1.53 -10.10 5.78
CA ARG A 18 0.64 -10.23 4.63
C ARG A 18 -0.48 -9.21 4.74
N LEU A 19 -0.87 -8.62 3.61
CA LEU A 19 -1.91 -7.60 3.60
C LEU A 19 -3.24 -8.10 4.15
N SER A 20 -3.66 -9.33 3.80
CA SER A 20 -4.89 -9.93 4.31
C SER A 20 -4.98 -9.96 5.84
N ASP A 21 -3.85 -10.01 6.52
CA ASP A 21 -3.81 -10.23 7.97
C ASP A 21 -4.00 -8.93 8.75
N ILE A 22 -3.86 -7.77 8.09
CA ILE A 22 -3.83 -6.44 8.73
C ILE A 22 -4.74 -5.42 8.06
N TYR A 23 -5.20 -5.66 6.83
CA TYR A 23 -5.95 -4.68 6.05
C TYR A 23 -7.30 -4.32 6.66
N ASP A 24 -8.06 -5.33 7.12
CA ASP A 24 -9.42 -5.12 7.63
C ASP A 24 -9.42 -4.38 8.97
N ASP A 25 -8.36 -4.54 9.76
CA ASP A 25 -8.23 -3.96 11.10
C ASP A 25 -7.54 -2.58 11.11
N ASP A 26 -6.92 -2.16 9.99
CA ASP A 26 -6.17 -0.91 9.90
C ASP A 26 -6.71 0.04 8.81
N GLY A 27 -7.64 0.92 9.20
CA GLY A 27 -8.20 1.94 8.30
C GLY A 27 -7.17 2.95 7.76
N MET A 28 -6.04 3.15 8.45
CA MET A 28 -4.95 3.99 7.95
C MET A 28 -4.16 3.28 6.85
N LEU A 29 -3.98 1.97 6.96
CA LEU A 29 -3.41 1.14 5.88
C LEU A 29 -4.30 1.16 4.65
N GLN A 30 -5.62 1.04 4.82
CA GLN A 30 -6.59 1.14 3.72
C GLN A 30 -6.45 2.49 2.99
N ALA A 31 -6.44 3.58 3.76
CA ALA A 31 -6.26 4.92 3.20
C ALA A 31 -4.89 5.09 2.53
N ALA A 32 -3.84 4.43 3.02
CA ALA A 32 -2.50 4.53 2.46
C ALA A 32 -2.44 3.83 1.11
N LEU A 33 -3.01 2.63 1.01
CA LEU A 33 -3.09 1.88 -0.24
C LEU A 33 -3.93 2.60 -1.29
N ALA A 34 -5.07 3.19 -0.91
CA ALA A 34 -5.89 3.99 -1.83
C ALA A 34 -5.15 5.21 -2.41
N VAL A 35 -4.22 5.81 -1.65
CA VAL A 35 -3.39 6.92 -2.12
C VAL A 35 -2.24 6.43 -3.01
N LEU A 36 -1.57 5.35 -2.62
CA LEU A 36 -0.39 4.83 -3.33
C LEU A 36 -0.72 4.02 -4.58
N PHE A 37 -1.93 3.46 -4.64
CA PHE A 37 -2.43 2.65 -5.74
C PHE A 37 -3.82 3.14 -6.14
N PRO A 38 -3.91 4.18 -6.97
CA PRO A 38 -5.20 4.62 -7.52
C PRO A 38 -5.88 3.46 -8.26
N GLY A 39 -7.12 3.16 -7.88
CA GLY A 39 -7.87 2.03 -8.45
C GLY A 39 -7.60 0.66 -7.82
N PHE A 40 -6.84 0.61 -6.72
CA PHE A 40 -6.76 -0.60 -5.91
C PHE A 40 -8.12 -0.96 -5.30
N GLU A 41 -8.54 -2.20 -5.51
CA GLU A 41 -9.69 -2.80 -4.82
C GLU A 41 -9.26 -4.04 -4.05
N TYR A 42 -9.79 -4.22 -2.84
CA TYR A 42 -9.61 -5.48 -2.13
C TYR A 42 -10.47 -6.56 -2.81
N PRO A 43 -9.96 -7.78 -3.08
CA PRO A 43 -8.76 -8.41 -2.50
C PRO A 43 -7.50 -8.48 -3.38
N ASP A 44 -7.29 -7.58 -4.36
CA ASP A 44 -6.21 -7.69 -5.37
C ASP A 44 -4.82 -8.01 -4.80
N PHE A 45 -4.47 -7.38 -3.67
CA PHE A 45 -3.16 -7.53 -3.01
C PHE A 45 -3.21 -8.36 -1.74
N SER A 46 -4.35 -8.97 -1.41
CA SER A 46 -4.54 -9.75 -0.17
C SER A 46 -3.48 -10.83 0.05
N HIS A 47 -3.01 -11.47 -1.03
CA HIS A 47 -2.00 -12.52 -1.00
C HIS A 47 -0.56 -12.01 -0.85
N LEU A 48 -0.32 -10.70 -1.07
CA LEU A 48 1.00 -10.10 -1.07
C LEU A 48 1.45 -9.73 0.34
N THR A 49 2.76 -9.81 0.53
CA THR A 49 3.44 -9.24 1.69
C THR A 49 3.65 -7.74 1.54
N MET A 50 3.84 -7.04 2.66
CA MET A 50 4.13 -5.61 2.66
C MET A 50 5.42 -5.28 1.92
N ALA A 51 6.42 -6.18 1.90
CA ALA A 51 7.61 -6.03 1.06
C ALA A 51 7.28 -6.05 -0.44
N GLU A 52 6.43 -6.97 -0.89
CA GLU A 52 6.02 -7.06 -2.29
C GLU A 52 5.16 -5.87 -2.73
N ILE A 53 4.29 -5.38 -1.86
CA ILE A 53 3.50 -4.17 -2.09
C ILE A 53 4.42 -2.97 -2.28
N ARG A 54 5.40 -2.76 -1.38
CA ARG A 54 6.38 -1.67 -1.52
C ARG A 54 7.21 -1.81 -2.80
N LYS A 55 7.59 -3.04 -3.17
CA LYS A 55 8.30 -3.31 -4.43
C LYS A 55 7.45 -2.98 -5.66
N ARG A 56 6.16 -3.33 -5.65
CA ARG A 56 5.22 -2.97 -6.73
C ARG A 56 5.06 -1.47 -6.88
N TYR A 57 4.93 -0.76 -5.76
CA TYR A 57 4.87 0.70 -5.77
C TYR A 57 6.14 1.32 -6.36
N ALA A 58 7.33 0.89 -5.90
CA ALA A 58 8.60 1.37 -6.43
C ALA A 58 8.81 1.06 -7.92
N ALA A 59 8.19 -0.01 -8.44
CA ALA A 59 8.28 -0.41 -9.84
C ALA A 59 7.32 0.37 -10.76
N ASN A 60 6.30 1.05 -10.22
CA ASN A 60 5.32 1.83 -10.98
C ASN A 60 5.35 3.32 -10.58
N PRO A 61 6.35 4.09 -11.07
CA PRO A 61 6.48 5.52 -10.77
C PRO A 61 5.35 6.38 -11.35
N GLN A 62 4.47 5.84 -12.19
CA GLN A 62 3.31 6.58 -12.72
C GLN A 62 2.29 6.97 -11.63
N ASN A 63 2.32 6.34 -10.45
CA ASN A 63 1.47 6.74 -9.31
C ASN A 63 1.93 8.04 -8.63
N LEU A 64 3.05 8.63 -9.06
CA LEU A 64 3.64 9.86 -8.50
C LEU A 64 3.30 11.14 -9.28
N LEU A 65 2.61 11.04 -10.43
CA LEU A 65 2.30 12.20 -11.27
C LEU A 65 0.79 12.36 -11.44
N PRO A 66 0.20 13.50 -11.06
CA PRO A 66 -1.15 13.83 -11.49
C PRO A 66 -1.13 14.10 -13.00
N THR A 67 -1.90 13.34 -13.78
CA THR A 67 -2.31 13.75 -15.13
C THR A 67 -3.30 14.90 -15.05
#